data_AF-A0A952RJC4-F1
#
_entry.id   AF-A0A952RJC4-F1
#
_cell.length_a   1.000
_cell.length_b   1.000
_cell.length_c   1.000
_cell.angle_alpha   90.00
_cell.angle_beta   90.00
_cell.angle_gamma   90.00
#
_symmetry.space_group_name_H-M   'P 1'
#
loop_
_entity.id
_entity.type
_entity.pdbx_description
1 polymer ?
#
loop_
_entity_poly.entity_id
_entity_poly.type
_entity_poly.pdbx_seq_one_letter_code
_entity_poly.pdbx_strand_id
1 'polypeptide(L)'
;MRALGCVVVLVAGCSSQRSTAPAPPAASASAAPVVVAVEEAGAPEPDPEPERGVDQILPVLGVESSACPTSMGAEARIRCFFDKRYAPDTKAASVAHELWVKWKVIAGVEPAHTIDGGYRGMIKIEPAVPIHADRKHLEWIAGAMRDFDQFFDELARYGADAGIVSASKRYRVKPITLRFMRSVNGRSPSAYASDWTVAWNLNGSLHTSADAVRETLFHELFHLNDYTHLSPEGSPWSLPVLGGIYKDIVRQCGATTACLGPFTPNGTMVRGGTYYSFQPGNDVREYAAELALRYYRDQRARLRRLTPEEKPFKCTGQERNRRAWELMRDEFFSGIDAVPACP
;
A
#
# COMPACT_ATOMS: atom_id res chain seq x y z
N MET A 1 54.67 -28.24 9.75
CA MET A 1 54.75 -29.71 9.83
C MET A 1 53.43 -30.29 9.36
N ARG A 2 53.48 -31.16 8.33
CA ARG A 2 52.41 -32.00 7.71
C ARG A 2 51.17 -31.23 7.20
N ALA A 3 50.94 -30.96 5.90
CA ALA A 3 51.23 -31.61 4.60
C ALA A 3 50.52 -32.96 4.37
N LEU A 4 49.51 -32.95 3.51
CA LEU A 4 49.00 -33.97 2.56
C LEU A 4 47.72 -33.36 1.91
N GLY A 5 47.53 -33.17 0.61
CA GLY A 5 48.28 -33.57 -0.59
C GLY A 5 47.48 -34.58 -1.43
N CYS A 6 46.82 -34.12 -2.51
CA CYS A 6 46.55 -34.79 -3.82
C CYS A 6 45.55 -33.93 -4.63
N VAL A 7 45.93 -33.18 -5.69
CA VAL A 7 46.24 -33.55 -7.10
C VAL A 7 44.99 -34.07 -7.84
N VAL A 8 44.25 -33.23 -8.58
CA VAL A 8 44.36 -32.78 -10.00
C VAL A 8 44.21 -33.91 -11.04
N VAL A 9 43.20 -33.81 -11.93
CA VAL A 9 43.34 -33.96 -13.40
C VAL A 9 42.26 -33.14 -14.13
N LEU A 10 42.71 -32.30 -15.05
CA LEU A 10 42.02 -31.62 -16.15
C LEU A 10 42.01 -32.54 -17.39
N VAL A 11 40.93 -32.59 -18.18
CA VAL A 11 41.03 -32.74 -19.65
C VAL A 11 39.88 -31.99 -20.35
N ALA A 12 40.26 -31.13 -21.28
CA ALA A 12 39.41 -30.46 -22.26
C ALA A 12 39.22 -31.35 -23.50
N GLY A 13 38.08 -31.24 -24.17
CA GLY A 13 37.84 -31.86 -25.48
C GLY A 13 36.91 -31.01 -26.34
N CYS A 14 37.49 -30.31 -27.32
CA CYS A 14 36.76 -29.74 -28.46
C CYS A 14 36.34 -30.87 -29.41
N SER A 15 35.12 -30.81 -29.94
CA SER A 15 34.84 -31.30 -31.30
C SER A 15 33.66 -30.56 -31.91
N SER A 16 33.92 -30.07 -33.11
CA SER A 16 33.03 -29.35 -34.01
C SER A 16 32.36 -30.36 -34.94
N GLN A 17 31.05 -30.26 -35.19
CA GLN A 17 30.46 -30.76 -36.44
C GLN A 17 29.09 -30.14 -36.77
N ARG A 18 29.13 -29.35 -37.86
CA ARG A 18 28.21 -29.25 -39.00
C ARG A 18 26.70 -28.99 -38.78
N SER A 19 26.35 -27.78 -39.24
CA SER A 19 25.09 -27.35 -39.83
C SER A 19 24.50 -28.33 -40.86
N THR A 20 23.20 -28.59 -40.74
CA THR A 20 22.29 -28.93 -41.85
C THR A 20 20.98 -28.17 -41.66
N ALA A 21 20.54 -27.49 -42.72
CA ALA A 21 19.29 -26.73 -42.81
C ALA A 21 18.10 -27.67 -43.16
N PRO A 22 16.85 -27.21 -43.02
CA PRO A 22 15.70 -28.05 -42.67
C PRO A 22 14.92 -28.61 -43.87
N ALA A 23 14.19 -29.70 -43.63
CA ALA A 23 13.17 -30.23 -44.53
C ALA A 23 11.82 -29.49 -44.34
N PRO A 24 11.00 -29.35 -45.40
CA PRO A 24 9.74 -28.61 -45.35
C PRO A 24 8.64 -29.41 -44.62
N PRO A 25 7.71 -28.74 -43.90
CA PRO A 25 6.58 -29.40 -43.26
C PRO A 25 5.51 -29.79 -44.28
N ALA A 26 4.94 -30.98 -44.07
CA ALA A 26 3.76 -31.46 -44.77
C ALA A 26 2.53 -30.59 -44.43
N ALA A 27 1.73 -30.29 -45.45
CA ALA A 27 0.47 -29.60 -45.33
C ALA A 27 -0.50 -30.41 -44.46
N SER A 28 -0.92 -29.83 -43.33
CA SER A 28 -2.02 -30.34 -42.51
C SER A 28 -3.20 -29.38 -42.61
N ALA A 29 -4.38 -29.95 -42.79
CA ALA A 29 -5.61 -29.30 -43.17
C ALA A 29 -6.05 -28.22 -42.17
N SER A 30 -6.50 -27.09 -42.73
CA SER A 30 -7.15 -25.97 -42.06
C SER A 30 -8.44 -26.42 -41.37
N ALA A 31 -8.41 -26.62 -40.05
CA ALA A 31 -9.60 -26.63 -39.22
C ALA A 31 -9.97 -25.17 -38.88
N ALA A 32 -11.22 -24.78 -39.18
CA ALA A 32 -11.76 -23.48 -38.81
C ALA A 32 -11.68 -23.27 -37.28
N PRO A 33 -11.36 -22.06 -36.79
CA PRO A 33 -11.34 -21.79 -35.36
C PRO A 33 -12.76 -21.89 -34.81
N VAL A 34 -12.97 -22.86 -33.91
CA VAL A 34 -14.12 -22.90 -33.03
C VAL A 34 -13.98 -21.71 -32.08
N VAL A 35 -14.79 -20.68 -32.30
CA VAL A 35 -14.94 -19.57 -31.35
C VAL A 35 -15.71 -20.13 -30.15
N VAL A 36 -14.97 -20.62 -29.16
CA VAL A 36 -15.55 -20.88 -27.84
C VAL A 36 -15.77 -19.51 -27.21
N ALA A 37 -17.03 -19.11 -27.11
CA ALA A 37 -17.42 -17.97 -26.29
C ALA A 37 -17.00 -18.28 -24.86
N VAL A 38 -15.94 -17.60 -24.39
CA VAL A 38 -15.61 -17.57 -22.98
C VAL A 38 -16.69 -16.70 -22.35
N GLU A 39 -17.59 -17.29 -21.58
CA GLU A 39 -18.41 -16.52 -20.64
C GLU A 39 -17.45 -15.72 -19.76
N GLU A 40 -17.42 -14.41 -19.94
CA GLU A 40 -16.83 -13.50 -18.98
C GLU A 40 -17.60 -13.68 -17.67
N ALA A 41 -17.03 -14.47 -16.75
CA ALA A 41 -17.45 -14.47 -15.38
C ALA A 41 -17.27 -13.04 -14.86
N GLY A 42 -18.38 -12.30 -14.77
CA GLY A 42 -18.40 -10.97 -14.21
C GLY A 42 -17.67 -10.98 -12.87
N ALA A 43 -16.76 -10.03 -12.67
CA ALA A 43 -16.04 -9.91 -11.42
C ALA A 43 -17.06 -9.88 -10.27
N PRO A 44 -16.87 -10.67 -9.20
CA PRO A 44 -17.82 -10.70 -8.09
C PRO A 44 -18.06 -9.28 -7.57
N GLU A 45 -19.33 -8.94 -7.35
CA GLU A 45 -19.68 -7.69 -6.68
C GLU A 45 -18.94 -7.62 -5.34
N PRO A 46 -18.40 -6.45 -4.97
CA PRO A 46 -17.73 -6.30 -3.69
C PRO A 46 -18.71 -6.62 -2.57
N ASP A 47 -18.30 -7.48 -1.63
CA ASP A 47 -19.10 -7.80 -0.45
C ASP A 47 -19.56 -6.51 0.25
N PRO A 48 -20.82 -6.44 0.71
CA PRO A 48 -21.31 -5.28 1.44
C PRO A 48 -20.42 -5.02 2.65
N GLU A 49 -20.00 -3.77 2.84
CA GLU A 49 -19.15 -3.40 3.96
C GLU A 49 -19.85 -3.78 5.29
N PRO A 50 -19.23 -4.59 6.16
CA PRO A 50 -19.88 -5.02 7.39
C PRO A 50 -20.14 -3.81 8.29
N GLU A 51 -21.39 -3.63 8.73
CA GLU A 51 -21.73 -2.58 9.70
C GLU A 51 -20.96 -2.80 11.00
N ARG A 52 -20.18 -1.79 11.41
CA ARG A 52 -19.46 -1.82 12.68
C ARG A 52 -20.32 -1.25 13.82
N GLY A 53 -20.88 -2.16 14.62
CA GLY A 53 -21.69 -1.82 15.80
C GLY A 53 -20.86 -1.40 17.02
N VAL A 54 -21.57 -1.07 18.11
CA VAL A 54 -20.98 -0.62 19.40
C VAL A 54 -19.89 -1.56 19.90
N ASP A 55 -20.12 -2.89 19.82
CA ASP A 55 -19.21 -3.91 20.35
C ASP A 55 -17.85 -3.96 19.62
N GLN A 56 -17.79 -3.51 18.37
CA GLN A 56 -16.56 -3.42 17.60
C GLN A 56 -15.84 -2.08 17.82
N ILE A 57 -16.60 -1.02 18.09
CA ILE A 57 -16.06 0.33 18.31
C ILE A 57 -15.44 0.44 19.70
N LEU A 58 -16.11 -0.08 20.72
CA LEU A 58 -15.75 0.14 22.11
C LEU A 58 -14.32 -0.33 22.49
N PRO A 59 -13.83 -1.52 22.04
CA PRO A 59 -12.48 -1.97 22.35
C PRO A 59 -11.39 -1.09 21.73
N VAL A 60 -11.66 -0.50 20.56
CA VAL A 60 -10.76 0.47 19.89
C VAL A 60 -10.82 1.82 20.62
N LEU A 61 -12.06 2.20 20.95
CA LEU A 61 -12.50 3.17 21.95
C LEU A 61 -11.62 3.17 23.18
N GLY A 62 -11.36 2.00 23.78
CA GLY A 62 -10.76 1.88 25.11
C GLY A 62 -11.54 2.66 26.18
N VAL A 63 -12.85 2.82 25.97
CA VAL A 63 -13.76 3.48 26.92
C VAL A 63 -14.58 2.39 27.60
N GLU A 64 -14.84 2.55 28.90
CA GLU A 64 -15.69 1.63 29.64
C GLU A 64 -17.12 1.60 29.05
N SER A 65 -17.69 0.42 28.90
CA SER A 65 -19.04 0.23 28.30
C SER A 65 -20.15 0.96 29.06
N SER A 66 -19.94 1.17 30.36
CA SER A 66 -20.83 1.86 31.30
C SER A 66 -20.72 3.39 31.22
N ALA A 67 -19.73 3.95 30.53
CA ALA A 67 -19.53 5.39 30.42
C ALA A 67 -20.66 6.11 29.65
N CYS A 68 -21.40 5.36 28.84
CA CYS A 68 -22.52 5.84 28.03
C CYS A 68 -23.75 4.92 28.20
N PRO A 69 -24.89 5.43 28.68
CA PRO A 69 -26.08 4.63 28.98
C PRO A 69 -26.54 3.75 27.81
N THR A 70 -26.89 2.50 28.11
CA THR A 70 -27.49 1.56 27.14
C THR A 70 -28.88 1.98 26.69
N SER A 71 -29.55 2.87 27.43
CA SER A 71 -30.84 3.46 27.08
C SER A 71 -30.76 4.48 25.93
N MET A 72 -29.55 4.94 25.57
CA MET A 72 -29.35 5.78 24.39
C MET A 72 -29.54 4.96 23.11
N GLY A 73 -30.09 5.57 22.06
CA GLY A 73 -30.04 4.98 20.72
C GLY A 73 -28.59 4.71 20.27
N ALA A 74 -28.38 3.70 19.43
CA ALA A 74 -27.04 3.20 19.09
C ALA A 74 -26.09 4.30 18.59
N GLU A 75 -26.52 5.16 17.68
CA GLU A 75 -25.72 6.27 17.16
C GLU A 75 -25.38 7.31 18.23
N ALA A 76 -26.36 7.73 19.04
CA ALA A 76 -26.12 8.64 20.16
C ALA A 76 -25.15 8.05 21.19
N ARG A 77 -25.21 6.73 21.40
CA ARG A 77 -24.28 6.02 22.29
C ARG A 77 -22.86 5.98 21.72
N ILE A 78 -22.70 5.74 20.42
CA ILE A 78 -21.41 5.83 19.72
C ILE A 78 -20.82 7.23 19.84
N ARG A 79 -21.63 8.27 19.58
CA ARG A 79 -21.23 9.66 19.76
C ARG A 79 -20.74 9.93 21.18
N CYS A 80 -21.49 9.47 22.19
CA CYS A 80 -21.08 9.59 23.59
C CYS A 80 -19.71 8.94 23.84
N PHE A 81 -19.41 7.76 23.28
CA PHE A 81 -18.11 7.14 23.48
C PHE A 81 -16.96 7.96 22.89
N PHE A 82 -17.15 8.59 21.73
CA PHE A 82 -16.17 9.55 21.19
C PHE A 82 -16.01 10.75 22.11
N ASP A 83 -17.11 11.35 22.58
CA ASP A 83 -17.06 12.49 23.50
C ASP A 83 -16.35 12.11 24.83
N LYS A 84 -16.48 10.86 25.29
CA LYS A 84 -15.74 10.35 26.47
C LYS A 84 -14.25 10.17 26.20
N ARG A 85 -13.88 9.54 25.08
CA ARG A 85 -12.46 9.34 24.71
C ARG A 85 -11.73 10.66 24.51
N TYR A 86 -12.39 11.63 23.89
CA TYR A 86 -11.81 12.92 23.53
C TYR A 86 -12.31 14.05 24.46
N ALA A 87 -12.75 13.74 25.69
CA ALA A 87 -13.34 14.71 26.60
C ALA A 87 -12.52 16.00 26.82
N PRO A 88 -11.17 15.96 26.86
CA PRO A 88 -10.37 17.18 26.98
C PRO A 88 -10.40 18.11 25.75
N ASP A 89 -10.91 17.63 24.61
CA ASP A 89 -10.90 18.35 23.34
C ASP A 89 -12.13 17.98 22.49
N THR A 90 -13.20 18.76 22.63
CA THR A 90 -14.47 18.56 21.91
C THR A 90 -14.34 18.69 20.39
N LYS A 91 -13.33 19.42 19.90
CA LYS A 91 -13.04 19.48 18.46
C LYS A 91 -12.46 18.17 17.98
N ALA A 92 -11.52 17.59 18.72
CA ALA A 92 -10.98 16.26 18.42
C ALA A 92 -12.08 15.19 18.45
N ALA A 93 -12.98 15.23 19.45
CA ALA A 93 -14.14 14.36 19.52
C ALA A 93 -15.02 14.44 18.25
N SER A 94 -15.27 15.66 17.79
CA SER A 94 -16.10 15.91 16.60
C SER A 94 -15.47 15.39 15.32
N VAL A 95 -14.15 15.59 15.12
CA VAL A 95 -13.43 15.07 13.94
C VAL A 95 -13.34 13.54 13.98
N ALA A 96 -13.04 12.96 15.14
CA ALA A 96 -13.00 11.50 15.32
C ALA A 96 -14.37 10.86 15.06
N HIS A 97 -15.46 11.52 15.48
CA HIS A 97 -16.82 11.09 15.17
C HIS A 97 -17.16 11.25 13.68
N GLU A 98 -16.73 12.35 13.02
CA GLU A 98 -16.88 12.53 11.56
C GLU A 98 -16.22 11.37 10.80
N LEU A 99 -15.01 10.96 11.22
CA LEU A 99 -14.29 9.84 10.63
C LEU A 99 -15.12 8.55 10.62
N TRP A 100 -15.81 8.27 11.74
CA TRP A 100 -16.72 7.14 11.84
C TRP A 100 -17.99 7.33 11.01
N VAL A 101 -18.68 8.46 11.11
CA VAL A 101 -19.96 8.66 10.41
C VAL A 101 -19.79 8.49 8.91
N LYS A 102 -18.78 9.14 8.32
CA LYS A 102 -18.60 9.22 6.86
C LYS A 102 -17.85 8.05 6.25
N TRP A 103 -16.80 7.58 6.92
CA TRP A 103 -15.90 6.56 6.36
C TRP A 103 -15.83 5.30 7.21
N LYS A 104 -16.63 5.19 8.29
CA LYS A 104 -16.60 4.08 9.23
C LYS A 104 -15.19 3.83 9.78
N VAL A 105 -14.38 4.89 9.85
CA VAL A 105 -13.03 4.88 10.41
C VAL A 105 -13.11 5.08 11.92
N ILE A 106 -12.61 4.11 12.68
CA ILE A 106 -12.64 4.17 14.15
C ILE A 106 -11.31 4.72 14.64
N ALA A 107 -11.31 5.95 15.14
CA ALA A 107 -10.13 6.64 15.67
C ALA A 107 -9.97 6.42 17.19
N GLY A 108 -9.23 5.37 17.56
CA GLY A 108 -8.92 5.02 18.95
C GLY A 108 -7.43 5.05 19.26
N VAL A 109 -6.98 4.22 20.19
CA VAL A 109 -5.56 4.14 20.58
C VAL A 109 -5.01 2.74 20.46
N GLU A 110 -3.71 2.67 20.27
CA GLU A 110 -2.95 1.42 20.36
C GLU A 110 -2.80 1.00 21.82
N PRO A 111 -3.02 -0.26 22.20
CA PRO A 111 -2.64 -0.78 23.50
C PRO A 111 -1.13 -0.64 23.77
N ALA A 112 -0.75 -0.54 25.04
CA ALA A 112 0.66 -0.56 25.41
C ALA A 112 1.27 -1.94 25.12
N HIS A 113 2.37 -1.98 24.39
CA HIS A 113 3.09 -3.21 24.07
C HIS A 113 4.53 -2.90 23.61
N THR A 114 5.31 -3.94 23.31
CA THR A 114 6.66 -3.80 22.76
C THR A 114 6.73 -4.53 21.42
N ILE A 115 7.27 -3.86 20.40
CA ILE A 115 7.51 -4.43 19.08
C ILE A 115 9.01 -4.63 18.84
N ASP A 116 9.37 -5.63 18.04
CA ASP A 116 10.71 -5.74 17.47
C ASP A 116 10.80 -4.83 16.25
N GLY A 117 11.57 -3.74 16.35
CA GLY A 117 11.82 -2.80 15.27
C GLY A 117 12.96 -3.22 14.33
N GLY A 118 13.40 -4.47 14.39
CA GLY A 118 14.53 -5.00 13.65
C GLY A 118 15.82 -4.30 14.04
N TYR A 119 16.45 -3.60 13.10
CA TYR A 119 17.69 -2.85 13.37
C TYR A 119 17.54 -1.75 14.43
N ARG A 120 16.29 -1.34 14.74
CA ARG A 120 15.98 -0.33 15.77
C ARG A 120 15.87 -0.94 17.19
N GLY A 121 15.92 -2.27 17.29
CA GLY A 121 15.76 -3.04 18.52
C GLY A 121 14.31 -3.04 19.02
N MET A 122 14.14 -3.43 20.28
CA MET A 122 12.82 -3.44 20.92
C MET A 122 12.30 -2.02 21.15
N ILE A 123 11.07 -1.75 20.75
CA ILE A 123 10.45 -0.44 20.84
C ILE A 123 9.18 -0.53 21.67
N LYS A 124 9.12 0.27 22.74
CA LYS A 124 7.92 0.37 23.59
C LYS A 124 6.92 1.33 22.96
N ILE A 125 5.69 0.86 22.81
CA ILE A 125 4.53 1.59 22.31
C ILE A 125 3.63 1.95 23.48
N GLU A 126 3.17 3.20 23.51
CA GLU A 126 2.25 3.71 24.51
C GLU A 126 0.99 4.30 23.84
N PRO A 127 -0.20 4.06 24.40
CA PRO A 127 -1.44 4.67 23.93
C PRO A 127 -1.33 6.19 23.97
N ALA A 128 -1.78 6.88 22.91
CA ALA A 128 -1.79 8.34 22.88
C ALA A 128 -3.02 8.86 22.13
N VAL A 129 -3.78 9.75 22.77
CA VAL A 129 -4.98 10.35 22.17
C VAL A 129 -4.60 11.62 21.41
N PRO A 130 -4.98 11.80 20.13
CA PRO A 130 -4.67 13.01 19.36
C PRO A 130 -5.58 14.19 19.75
N ILE A 131 -5.23 14.88 20.85
CA ILE A 131 -5.94 16.06 21.37
C ILE A 131 -5.03 17.29 21.36
N HIS A 132 -5.63 18.47 21.54
CA HIS A 132 -4.95 19.76 21.59
C HIS A 132 -4.06 20.01 20.37
N ALA A 133 -2.74 20.07 20.54
CA ALA A 133 -1.79 20.28 19.44
C ALA A 133 -1.73 19.07 18.49
N ASP A 134 -1.95 17.86 18.99
CA ASP A 134 -1.94 16.63 18.18
C ASP A 134 -3.24 16.41 17.42
N ARG A 135 -4.32 17.15 17.75
CA ARG A 135 -5.61 17.08 17.03
C ARG A 135 -5.45 17.27 15.53
N LYS A 136 -4.45 18.05 15.11
CA LYS A 136 -4.10 18.25 13.69
C LYS A 136 -3.95 16.94 12.91
N HIS A 137 -3.51 15.85 13.55
CA HIS A 137 -3.42 14.54 12.88
C HIS A 137 -4.81 14.02 12.47
N LEU A 138 -5.82 14.14 13.33
CA LEU A 138 -7.20 13.79 12.98
C LEU A 138 -7.70 14.67 11.83
N GLU A 139 -7.43 15.97 11.89
CA GLU A 139 -7.85 16.94 10.86
C GLU A 139 -7.20 16.62 9.50
N TRP A 140 -5.90 16.31 9.49
CA TRP A 140 -5.17 15.90 8.29
C TRP A 140 -5.65 14.57 7.74
N ILE A 141 -5.90 13.57 8.59
CA ILE A 141 -6.44 12.27 8.18
C ILE A 141 -7.85 12.43 7.60
N ALA A 142 -8.73 13.21 8.22
CA ALA A 142 -10.05 13.51 7.66
C ALA A 142 -9.93 14.23 6.31
N GLY A 143 -8.94 15.13 6.15
CA GLY A 143 -8.59 15.73 4.86
C GLY A 143 -8.16 14.70 3.82
N ALA A 144 -7.32 13.75 4.19
CA ALA A 144 -6.88 12.65 3.32
C ALA A 144 -8.06 11.78 2.87
N MET A 145 -8.96 11.39 3.77
CA MET A 145 -10.14 10.58 3.43
C MET A 145 -11.06 11.27 2.41
N ARG A 146 -11.27 12.59 2.55
CA ARG A 146 -12.01 13.37 1.54
C ARG A 146 -11.29 13.39 0.19
N ASP A 147 -9.96 13.56 0.20
CA ASP A 147 -9.16 13.56 -1.01
C ASP A 147 -9.21 12.21 -1.73
N PHE A 148 -9.19 11.10 -0.97
CA PHE A 148 -9.30 9.74 -1.51
C PHE A 148 -10.67 9.49 -2.15
N ASP A 149 -11.77 9.85 -1.49
CA ASP A 149 -13.11 9.74 -2.09
C ASP A 149 -13.18 10.52 -3.41
N GLN A 150 -12.75 11.79 -3.39
CA GLN A 150 -12.71 12.61 -4.60
C GLN A 150 -11.83 11.98 -5.69
N PHE A 151 -10.67 11.44 -5.32
CA PHE A 151 -9.75 10.80 -6.26
C PHE A 151 -10.38 9.58 -6.94
N PHE A 152 -10.98 8.67 -6.16
CA PHE A 152 -11.59 7.47 -6.72
C PHE A 152 -12.86 7.77 -7.54
N ASP A 153 -13.58 8.84 -7.22
CA ASP A 153 -14.70 9.35 -8.03
C ASP A 153 -14.23 9.98 -9.34
N GLU A 154 -13.15 10.77 -9.31
CA GLU A 154 -12.51 11.34 -10.51
C GLU A 154 -11.94 10.24 -11.42
N LEU A 155 -11.25 9.26 -10.84
CA LEU A 155 -10.67 8.15 -11.57
C LEU A 155 -11.75 7.31 -12.25
N ALA A 156 -12.86 7.03 -11.54
CA ALA A 156 -13.98 6.27 -12.09
C ALA A 156 -14.69 7.01 -13.23
N ARG A 157 -14.92 8.31 -13.08
CA ARG A 157 -15.48 9.15 -14.16
C ARG A 157 -14.57 9.14 -15.38
N TYR A 158 -13.27 9.32 -15.18
CA TYR A 158 -12.31 9.25 -16.28
C TYR A 158 -12.32 7.89 -16.99
N GLY A 159 -12.35 6.78 -16.23
CA GLY A 159 -12.44 5.43 -16.80
C GLY A 159 -13.71 5.22 -17.62
N ALA A 160 -14.86 5.67 -17.13
CA ALA A 160 -16.13 5.61 -17.84
C ALA A 160 -16.10 6.41 -19.15
N ASP A 161 -15.58 7.65 -19.12
CA ASP A 161 -15.43 8.50 -20.29
C ASP A 161 -14.48 7.89 -21.34
N ALA A 162 -13.48 7.14 -20.88
CA ALA A 162 -12.52 6.42 -21.72
C ALA A 162 -13.03 5.05 -22.22
N GLY A 163 -14.26 4.64 -21.87
CA GLY A 163 -14.83 3.35 -22.24
C GLY A 163 -14.18 2.14 -21.56
N ILE A 164 -13.48 2.36 -20.44
CA ILE A 164 -12.85 1.28 -19.66
C ILE A 164 -13.92 0.65 -18.77
N VAL A 165 -14.30 -0.59 -19.07
CA VAL A 165 -15.19 -1.39 -18.23
C VAL A 165 -14.40 -1.87 -17.01
N SER A 166 -14.82 -1.42 -15.82
CA SER A 166 -14.11 -1.73 -14.57
C SER A 166 -14.18 -3.22 -14.26
N ALA A 167 -13.02 -3.88 -14.19
CA ALA A 167 -12.90 -5.29 -13.80
C ALA A 167 -12.96 -5.53 -12.28
N SER A 168 -13.59 -4.62 -11.52
CA SER A 168 -13.59 -4.48 -10.05
C SER A 168 -12.53 -3.49 -9.52
N LYS A 169 -12.97 -2.60 -8.62
CA LYS A 169 -12.08 -1.72 -7.84
C LYS A 169 -11.62 -2.49 -6.61
N ARG A 170 -10.41 -3.05 -6.65
CA ARG A 170 -9.86 -3.80 -5.50
C ARG A 170 -9.27 -2.91 -4.41
N TYR A 171 -8.76 -1.73 -4.78
CA TYR A 171 -8.15 -0.84 -3.79
C TYR A 171 -9.22 -0.24 -2.87
N ARG A 172 -9.23 -0.71 -1.63
CA ARG A 172 -10.16 -0.27 -0.58
C ARG A 172 -9.45 0.66 0.39
N VAL A 173 -10.05 1.83 0.62
CA VAL A 173 -9.55 2.85 1.57
C VAL A 173 -10.29 2.88 2.91
N LYS A 174 -11.43 2.18 3.00
CA LYS A 174 -12.36 2.20 4.14
C LYS A 174 -13.24 0.94 4.15
N PRO A 175 -13.84 0.52 5.29
CA PRO A 175 -13.61 1.00 6.65
C PRO A 175 -12.24 0.55 7.18
N ILE A 176 -11.58 1.38 8.00
CA ILE A 176 -10.34 1.02 8.70
C ILE A 176 -10.41 1.34 10.20
N THR A 177 -9.50 0.76 10.97
CA THR A 177 -9.26 1.17 12.35
C THR A 177 -8.00 2.03 12.42
N LEU A 178 -8.04 3.14 13.14
CA LEU A 178 -6.87 3.97 13.42
C LEU A 178 -6.52 3.84 14.91
N ARG A 179 -5.28 3.44 15.20
CA ARG A 179 -4.77 3.29 16.55
C ARG A 179 -3.64 4.27 16.82
N PHE A 180 -3.97 5.39 17.48
CA PHE A 180 -2.98 6.41 17.79
C PHE A 180 -2.07 5.99 18.94
N MET A 181 -0.79 6.28 18.78
CA MET A 181 0.25 5.86 19.71
C MET A 181 1.43 6.83 19.77
N ARG A 182 2.30 6.63 20.76
CA ARG A 182 3.63 7.21 20.83
C ARG A 182 4.64 6.09 21.06
N SER A 183 5.79 6.22 20.41
CA SER A 183 6.94 5.37 20.68
C SER A 183 7.86 6.01 21.72
N VAL A 184 8.23 5.26 22.75
CA VAL A 184 9.21 5.73 23.73
C VAL A 184 10.59 5.80 23.07
N ASN A 185 11.33 6.88 23.34
CA ASN A 185 12.65 7.18 22.76
C ASN A 185 12.69 7.36 21.23
N GLY A 186 11.55 7.56 20.57
CA GLY A 186 11.49 8.00 19.16
C GLY A 186 12.04 7.02 18.12
N ARG A 187 11.91 5.70 18.37
CA ARG A 187 12.45 4.65 17.49
C ARG A 187 11.44 3.99 16.55
N SER A 188 10.14 4.26 16.66
CA SER A 188 9.14 3.63 15.80
C SER A 188 9.02 4.27 14.42
N PRO A 189 8.48 3.52 13.44
CA PRO A 189 8.00 4.14 12.20
C PRO A 189 6.90 5.18 12.49
N SER A 190 6.58 5.97 11.47
CA SER A 190 5.51 6.98 11.54
C SER A 190 4.14 6.31 11.60
N ALA A 191 3.96 5.20 10.90
CA ALA A 191 2.79 4.35 10.97
C ALA A 191 3.18 2.88 10.66
N TYR A 192 2.25 1.96 10.89
CA TYR A 192 2.32 0.59 10.36
C TYR A 192 0.91 0.03 10.21
N ALA A 193 0.75 -0.95 9.31
CA ALA A 193 -0.54 -1.52 8.96
C ALA A 193 -0.62 -3.03 9.24
N SER A 194 -1.75 -3.47 9.80
CA SER A 194 -2.08 -4.89 10.02
C SER A 194 -3.58 -5.05 10.27
N ASP A 195 -4.20 -6.17 9.90
CA ASP A 195 -5.59 -6.51 10.26
C ASP A 195 -6.61 -5.38 10.06
N TRP A 196 -6.58 -4.73 8.89
CA TRP A 196 -7.41 -3.57 8.56
C TRP A 196 -7.32 -2.40 9.57
N THR A 197 -6.16 -2.29 10.23
CA THR A 197 -5.79 -1.28 11.21
C THR A 197 -4.51 -0.57 10.76
N VAL A 198 -4.49 0.75 10.87
CA VAL A 198 -3.26 1.54 10.78
C VAL A 198 -2.95 2.08 12.17
N ALA A 199 -1.83 1.64 12.74
CA ALA A 199 -1.28 2.21 13.95
C ALA A 199 -0.50 3.48 13.59
N TRP A 200 -0.75 4.56 14.31
CA TRP A 200 -0.35 5.91 13.91
C TRP A 200 0.45 6.61 15.00
N ASN A 201 1.73 6.88 14.73
CA ASN A 201 2.62 7.53 15.69
C ASN A 201 2.42 9.06 15.67
N LEU A 202 2.00 9.64 16.79
CA LEU A 202 1.88 11.10 16.92
C LEU A 202 3.24 11.81 16.86
N ASN A 203 4.35 11.09 17.08
CA ASN A 203 5.71 11.58 16.88
C ASN A 203 6.35 11.05 15.60
N GLY A 204 5.56 10.56 14.64
CA GLY A 204 6.05 10.06 13.37
C GLY A 204 6.80 11.13 12.58
N SER A 205 8.05 10.86 12.22
CA SER A 205 8.93 11.84 11.55
C SER A 205 8.45 12.23 10.14
N LEU A 206 7.59 11.43 9.53
CA LEU A 206 6.99 11.74 8.23
C LEU A 206 5.76 12.66 8.34
N HIS A 207 5.18 12.83 9.53
CA HIS A 207 3.94 13.58 9.71
C HIS A 207 4.17 15.10 9.84
N THR A 208 4.82 15.68 8.84
CA THR A 208 5.25 17.09 8.84
C THR A 208 4.21 18.04 8.26
N SER A 209 3.29 17.54 7.43
CA SER A 209 2.25 18.32 6.76
C SER A 209 1.01 17.47 6.45
N ALA A 210 -0.08 18.12 6.02
CA ALA A 210 -1.28 17.44 5.57
C ALA A 210 -1.02 16.52 4.37
N ASP A 211 -0.19 16.95 3.41
CA ASP A 211 0.18 16.15 2.24
C ASP A 211 1.00 14.94 2.65
N ALA A 212 1.99 15.09 3.55
CA ALA A 212 2.80 13.98 4.02
C ALA A 212 1.97 12.95 4.80
N VAL A 213 0.98 13.39 5.59
CA VAL A 213 0.02 12.50 6.25
C VAL A 213 -0.87 11.77 5.25
N ARG A 214 -1.35 12.46 4.20
CA ARG A 214 -2.14 11.83 3.13
C ARG A 214 -1.35 10.74 2.42
N GLU A 215 -0.10 11.02 2.07
CA GLU A 215 0.78 10.06 1.39
C GLU A 215 1.14 8.87 2.28
N THR A 216 1.48 9.13 3.56
CA THR A 216 1.71 8.07 4.55
C THR A 216 0.47 7.18 4.70
N LEU A 217 -0.72 7.77 4.83
CA LEU A 217 -1.95 6.99 4.96
C LEU A 217 -2.24 6.14 3.71
N PHE A 218 -2.03 6.67 2.50
CA PHE A 218 -2.22 5.89 1.27
C PHE A 218 -1.21 4.74 1.15
N HIS A 219 0.04 4.95 1.58
CA HIS A 219 1.03 3.89 1.68
C HIS A 219 0.56 2.77 2.63
N GLU A 220 0.15 3.12 3.85
CA GLU A 220 -0.32 2.13 4.85
C GLU A 220 -1.60 1.41 4.40
N LEU A 221 -2.50 2.12 3.72
CA LEU A 221 -3.70 1.51 3.13
C LEU A 221 -3.33 0.46 2.07
N PHE A 222 -2.25 0.65 1.30
CA PHE A 222 -1.82 -0.37 0.34
C PHE A 222 -1.41 -1.66 1.06
N HIS A 223 -0.66 -1.58 2.16
CA HIS A 223 -0.30 -2.77 2.94
C HIS A 223 -1.54 -3.56 3.38
N LEU A 224 -2.63 -2.88 3.80
CA LEU A 224 -3.89 -3.55 4.13
C LEU A 224 -4.52 -4.28 2.93
N ASN A 225 -4.46 -3.68 1.75
CA ASN A 225 -4.97 -4.28 0.51
C ASN A 225 -4.09 -5.48 0.08
N ASP A 226 -2.78 -5.35 0.13
CA ASP A 226 -1.84 -6.41 -0.25
C ASP A 226 -1.94 -7.63 0.69
N TYR A 227 -2.05 -7.41 1.99
CA TYR A 227 -2.19 -8.49 2.98
C TYR A 227 -3.51 -9.24 2.90
N THR A 228 -4.56 -8.62 2.37
CA THR A 228 -5.85 -9.28 2.18
C THR A 228 -6.05 -9.84 0.77
N HIS A 229 -5.22 -9.40 -0.18
CA HIS A 229 -5.17 -9.97 -1.51
C HIS A 229 -4.10 -11.07 -1.58
N LEU A 230 -4.47 -12.25 -1.09
CA LEU A 230 -3.59 -13.41 -1.06
C LEU A 230 -3.58 -14.15 -2.42
N SER A 231 -2.39 -14.56 -2.84
CA SER A 231 -2.19 -15.51 -3.92
C SER A 231 -2.78 -16.89 -3.56
N PRO A 232 -2.94 -17.81 -4.53
CA PRO A 232 -3.37 -19.18 -4.25
C PRO A 232 -2.51 -19.90 -3.19
N GLU A 233 -1.24 -19.52 -3.07
CA GLU A 233 -0.28 -20.04 -2.09
C GLU A 233 -0.35 -19.34 -0.71
N GLY A 234 -1.28 -18.40 -0.53
CA GLY A 234 -1.49 -17.69 0.73
C GLY A 234 -0.51 -16.54 1.00
N SER A 235 0.21 -16.06 -0.01
CA SER A 235 1.15 -14.94 0.12
C SER A 235 0.54 -13.62 -0.37
N PRO A 236 0.86 -12.45 0.22
CA PRO A 236 0.45 -11.15 -0.31
C PRO A 236 0.79 -10.99 -1.80
N TRP A 237 -0.12 -10.41 -2.59
CA TRP A 237 -0.02 -10.27 -4.04
C TRP A 237 1.32 -9.74 -4.55
N SER A 238 1.88 -8.75 -3.85
CA SER A 238 3.14 -8.11 -4.27
C SER A 238 4.31 -9.10 -4.36
N LEU A 239 4.31 -10.16 -3.54
CA LEU A 239 5.39 -11.15 -3.50
C LEU A 239 5.53 -11.94 -4.82
N PRO A 240 4.52 -12.67 -5.30
CA PRO A 240 4.62 -13.38 -6.56
C PRO A 240 4.59 -12.46 -7.79
N VAL A 241 3.90 -11.31 -7.71
CA VAL A 241 3.67 -10.47 -8.90
C VAL A 241 4.81 -9.49 -9.16
N LEU A 242 5.30 -8.81 -8.12
CA LEU A 242 6.37 -7.80 -8.26
C LEU A 242 7.73 -8.32 -7.78
N GLY A 243 7.79 -9.46 -7.09
CA GLY A 243 9.01 -9.96 -6.46
C GLY A 243 10.16 -10.21 -7.43
N GLY A 244 9.88 -10.67 -8.65
CA GLY A 244 10.90 -10.83 -9.69
C GLY A 244 11.53 -9.51 -10.11
N ILE A 245 10.68 -8.50 -10.39
CA ILE A 245 11.13 -7.15 -10.78
C ILE A 245 11.99 -6.53 -9.67
N TYR A 246 11.51 -6.60 -8.42
CA TYR A 246 12.23 -6.09 -7.26
C TYR A 246 13.61 -6.76 -7.09
N LYS A 247 13.65 -8.10 -7.10
CA LYS A 247 14.91 -8.87 -6.96
C LYS A 247 15.90 -8.55 -8.07
N ASP A 248 15.44 -8.36 -9.30
CA ASP A 248 16.30 -7.97 -10.42
C ASP A 248 16.92 -6.59 -10.23
N ILE A 249 16.15 -5.62 -9.75
CA ILE A 249 16.64 -4.27 -9.43
C ILE A 249 17.67 -4.34 -8.30
N VAL A 250 17.36 -5.03 -7.20
CA VAL A 250 18.27 -5.17 -6.05
C VAL A 250 19.55 -5.90 -6.44
N ARG A 251 19.45 -6.97 -7.26
CA ARG A 251 20.62 -7.70 -7.78
C ARG A 251 21.50 -6.83 -8.66
N GLN A 252 20.91 -5.95 -9.47
CA GLN A 252 21.66 -5.02 -10.32
C GLN A 252 22.31 -3.89 -9.52
N CYS A 253 21.58 -3.27 -8.59
CA CYS A 253 21.98 -2.00 -7.98
C CYS A 253 22.55 -2.13 -6.56
N GLY A 254 22.31 -3.27 -5.89
CA GLY A 254 22.53 -3.40 -4.46
C GLY A 254 21.77 -2.31 -3.69
N ALA A 255 22.48 -1.58 -2.82
CA ALA A 255 21.95 -0.44 -2.08
C ALA A 255 22.34 0.94 -2.68
N THR A 256 22.92 0.96 -3.88
CA THR A 256 23.52 2.19 -4.45
C THR A 256 22.44 3.18 -4.91
N THR A 257 22.30 4.31 -4.21
CA THR A 257 21.28 5.34 -4.50
C THR A 257 21.30 5.79 -5.97
N ALA A 258 22.48 6.05 -6.54
CA ALA A 258 22.58 6.49 -7.93
C ALA A 258 22.03 5.46 -8.94
N CYS A 259 22.18 4.16 -8.67
CA CYS A 259 21.62 3.10 -9.52
C CYS A 259 20.13 2.90 -9.28
N LEU A 260 19.67 3.05 -8.03
CA LEU A 260 18.27 2.84 -7.63
C LEU A 260 17.34 3.99 -8.04
N GLY A 261 17.87 5.21 -8.21
CA GLY A 261 17.08 6.41 -8.51
C GLY A 261 16.10 6.25 -9.68
N PRO A 262 16.49 5.68 -10.84
CA PRO A 262 15.56 5.44 -11.94
C PRO A 262 14.44 4.42 -11.64
N PHE A 263 14.61 3.56 -10.63
CA PHE A 263 13.67 2.48 -10.29
C PHE A 263 12.80 2.80 -9.06
N THR A 264 13.08 3.87 -8.34
CA THR A 264 12.37 4.21 -7.11
C THR A 264 11.02 4.85 -7.42
N PRO A 265 9.90 4.35 -6.84
CA PRO A 265 8.61 4.97 -7.07
C PRO A 265 8.46 6.34 -6.40
N ASN A 266 9.19 6.66 -5.33
CA ASN A 266 9.21 8.00 -4.73
C ASN A 266 10.58 8.33 -4.13
N GLY A 267 10.86 9.62 -3.95
CA GLY A 267 12.11 10.12 -3.39
C GLY A 267 12.33 9.88 -1.89
N THR A 268 11.47 9.15 -1.17
CA THR A 268 11.62 8.91 0.27
C THR A 268 12.89 8.12 0.56
N MET A 269 13.78 8.65 1.41
CA MET A 269 15.04 8.01 1.78
C MET A 269 15.14 7.79 3.30
N VAL A 270 15.77 6.69 3.68
CA VAL A 270 16.12 6.44 5.08
C VAL A 270 17.37 7.23 5.44
N ARG A 271 17.38 7.91 6.59
CA ARG A 271 18.53 8.69 7.06
C ARG A 271 19.78 7.81 7.12
N GLY A 272 20.82 8.20 6.37
CA GLY A 272 22.08 7.46 6.30
C GLY A 272 22.00 6.15 5.49
N GLY A 273 20.88 5.91 4.82
CA GLY A 273 20.62 4.74 3.99
C GLY A 273 20.31 5.11 2.54
N THR A 274 19.43 4.33 1.91
CA THR A 274 19.01 4.51 0.51
C THR A 274 17.51 4.80 0.42
N TYR A 275 16.93 4.72 -0.77
CA TYR A 275 15.49 4.84 -0.99
C TYR A 275 14.72 3.83 -0.12
N TYR A 276 13.62 4.29 0.48
CA TYR A 276 12.83 3.53 1.43
C TYR A 276 12.40 2.16 0.86
N SER A 277 11.95 2.11 -0.38
CA SER A 277 11.57 0.86 -1.07
C SER A 277 12.68 -0.19 -1.16
N PHE A 278 13.95 0.22 -1.10
CA PHE A 278 15.12 -0.64 -1.32
C PHE A 278 16.08 -0.66 -0.12
N GLN A 279 15.68 -0.08 1.01
CA GLN A 279 16.49 -0.09 2.21
C GLN A 279 16.69 -1.54 2.69
N PRO A 280 17.92 -1.96 3.04
CA PRO A 280 18.14 -3.28 3.64
C PRO A 280 17.21 -3.52 4.85
N GLY A 281 16.49 -4.64 4.83
CA GLY A 281 15.45 -4.99 5.80
C GLY A 281 14.02 -4.84 5.24
N ASN A 282 13.84 -3.98 4.24
CA ASN A 282 12.60 -3.88 3.48
C ASN A 282 12.60 -4.88 2.32
N ASP A 283 11.41 -5.17 1.80
CA ASP A 283 11.23 -6.07 0.66
C ASP A 283 10.23 -5.52 -0.37
N VAL A 284 9.81 -6.37 -1.30
CA VAL A 284 8.91 -6.00 -2.39
C VAL A 284 7.58 -5.41 -1.91
N ARG A 285 7.13 -5.70 -0.69
CA ARG A 285 5.90 -5.11 -0.15
C ARG A 285 6.02 -3.60 0.03
N GLU A 286 7.17 -3.12 0.51
CA GLU A 286 7.46 -1.69 0.63
C GLU A 286 7.65 -1.03 -0.75
N TYR A 287 8.25 -1.75 -1.71
CA TYR A 287 8.30 -1.30 -3.10
C TYR A 287 6.90 -1.17 -3.71
N ALA A 288 6.00 -2.12 -3.45
CA ALA A 288 4.63 -2.12 -3.95
C ALA A 288 3.79 -1.00 -3.31
N ALA A 289 3.93 -0.76 -1.99
CA ALA A 289 3.27 0.34 -1.30
C ALA A 289 3.70 1.71 -1.86
N GLU A 290 5.00 1.90 -2.08
CA GLU A 290 5.53 3.10 -2.71
C GLU A 290 5.05 3.24 -4.17
N LEU A 291 4.92 2.14 -4.90
CA LEU A 291 4.39 2.14 -6.27
C LEU A 291 2.90 2.50 -6.32
N ALA A 292 2.08 1.99 -5.40
CA ALA A 292 0.68 2.37 -5.29
C ALA A 292 0.52 3.86 -4.93
N LEU A 293 1.35 4.35 -4.01
CA LEU A 293 1.43 5.78 -3.68
C LEU A 293 1.81 6.61 -4.90
N ARG A 294 2.83 6.18 -5.66
CA ARG A 294 3.25 6.86 -6.89
C ARG A 294 2.14 6.90 -7.93
N TYR A 295 1.40 5.80 -8.10
CA TYR A 295 0.21 5.78 -8.95
C TYR A 295 -0.79 6.84 -8.53
N TYR A 296 -1.16 6.89 -7.24
CA TYR A 296 -2.06 7.91 -6.72
C TYR A 296 -1.57 9.34 -6.98
N ARG A 297 -0.29 9.63 -6.74
CA ARG A 297 0.30 10.97 -6.97
C ARG A 297 0.19 11.39 -8.44
N ASP A 298 0.64 10.54 -9.36
CA ASP A 298 0.67 10.84 -10.79
C ASP A 298 -0.75 10.98 -11.37
N GLN A 299 -1.68 10.07 -11.01
CA GLN A 299 -3.07 10.15 -11.44
C GLN A 299 -3.78 11.38 -10.89
N ARG A 300 -3.63 11.67 -9.58
CA ARG A 300 -4.21 12.84 -8.94
C ARG A 300 -3.72 14.13 -9.57
N ALA A 301 -2.41 14.25 -9.82
CA ALA A 301 -1.85 15.42 -10.48
C ALA A 301 -2.46 15.62 -11.86
N ARG A 302 -2.61 14.53 -12.62
CA ARG A 302 -3.20 14.57 -13.95
C ARG A 302 -4.69 14.93 -13.95
N LEU A 303 -5.50 14.25 -13.14
CA LEU A 303 -6.95 14.45 -13.06
C LEU A 303 -7.31 15.85 -12.57
N ARG A 304 -6.50 16.41 -11.66
CA ARG A 304 -6.74 17.73 -11.05
C ARG A 304 -5.91 18.86 -11.67
N ARG A 305 -5.19 18.60 -12.76
CA ARG A 305 -4.33 19.57 -13.47
C ARG A 305 -3.31 20.24 -12.55
N LEU A 306 -2.78 19.50 -11.58
CA LEU A 306 -1.70 19.95 -10.73
C LEU A 306 -0.37 19.78 -11.47
N THR A 307 0.61 20.61 -11.14
CA THR A 307 1.97 20.43 -11.62
C THR A 307 2.55 19.15 -11.03
N PRO A 308 2.94 18.16 -11.84
CA PRO A 308 3.64 16.99 -11.32
C PRO A 308 4.98 17.40 -10.73
N GLU A 309 5.32 16.85 -9.57
CA GLU A 309 6.63 17.07 -8.95
C GLU A 309 7.75 16.33 -9.69
N GLU A 310 7.40 15.21 -10.33
CA GLU A 310 8.32 14.33 -11.02
C GLU A 310 7.75 13.88 -12.38
N LYS A 311 8.62 13.37 -13.26
CA LYS A 311 8.17 12.70 -14.49
C LYS A 311 7.34 11.47 -14.13
N PRO A 312 6.31 11.07 -14.90
CA PRO A 312 5.57 9.85 -14.64
C PRO A 312 6.49 8.63 -14.45
N PHE A 313 6.26 7.84 -13.40
CA PHE A 313 7.15 6.73 -13.06
C PHE A 313 7.32 5.72 -14.21
N LYS A 314 6.21 5.41 -14.90
CA LYS A 314 6.20 4.53 -16.08
C LYS A 314 7.04 5.05 -17.26
N CYS A 315 7.40 6.34 -17.28
CA CYS A 315 8.07 7.01 -18.39
C CYS A 315 9.55 7.36 -18.13
N THR A 316 10.17 6.79 -17.10
CA THR A 316 11.60 7.02 -16.82
C THR A 316 12.55 6.23 -17.76
N GLY A 317 12.01 5.59 -18.80
CA GLY A 317 12.79 4.83 -19.80
C GLY A 317 13.19 3.43 -19.33
N GLN A 318 12.69 2.97 -18.17
CA GLN A 318 12.95 1.64 -17.64
C GLN A 318 11.75 0.73 -17.92
N GLU A 319 11.95 -0.29 -18.77
CA GLU A 319 10.91 -1.28 -19.10
C GLU A 319 10.33 -1.96 -17.84
N ARG A 320 11.17 -2.18 -16.82
CA ARG A 320 10.74 -2.70 -15.51
C ARG A 320 9.75 -1.77 -14.80
N ASN A 321 9.89 -0.45 -14.91
CA ASN A 321 8.97 0.50 -14.30
C ASN A 321 7.63 0.50 -15.00
N ARG A 322 7.63 0.46 -16.35
CA ARG A 322 6.41 0.32 -17.14
C ARG A 322 5.65 -0.95 -16.75
N ARG A 323 6.35 -2.08 -16.67
CA ARG A 323 5.75 -3.36 -16.27
C ARG A 323 5.21 -3.34 -14.84
N ALA A 324 5.98 -2.83 -13.87
CA ALA A 324 5.52 -2.74 -12.48
C ALA A 324 4.27 -1.86 -12.37
N TRP A 325 4.26 -0.73 -13.07
CA TRP A 325 3.13 0.18 -13.14
C TRP A 325 1.87 -0.48 -13.70
N GLU A 326 1.99 -1.20 -14.82
CA GLU A 326 0.88 -1.93 -15.45
C GLU A 326 0.28 -2.96 -14.49
N LEU A 327 1.12 -3.77 -13.83
CA LEU A 327 0.67 -4.75 -12.85
C LEU A 327 -0.11 -4.10 -11.69
N MET A 328 0.40 -3.00 -11.13
CA MET A 328 -0.27 -2.25 -10.07
C MET A 328 -1.60 -1.65 -10.53
N ARG A 329 -1.60 -1.00 -11.70
CA ARG A 329 -2.76 -0.36 -12.33
C ARG A 329 -3.87 -1.38 -12.58
N ASP A 330 -3.52 -2.50 -13.19
CA ASP A 330 -4.49 -3.50 -13.64
C ASP A 330 -5.12 -4.21 -12.44
N GLU A 331 -4.34 -4.54 -11.40
CA GLU A 331 -4.86 -5.21 -10.22
C GLU A 331 -5.74 -4.29 -9.35
N PHE A 332 -5.22 -3.12 -8.96
CA PHE A 332 -5.83 -2.33 -7.90
C PHE A 332 -6.69 -1.18 -8.39
N PHE A 333 -6.46 -0.71 -9.60
CA PHE A 333 -7.04 0.54 -10.13
C PHE A 333 -7.83 0.34 -11.42
N SER A 334 -8.34 -0.89 -11.62
CA SER A 334 -9.21 -1.26 -12.73
C SER A 334 -8.64 -0.95 -14.13
N GLY A 335 -7.32 -0.98 -14.28
CA GLY A 335 -6.67 -0.70 -15.56
C GLY A 335 -6.70 0.79 -15.98
N ILE A 336 -7.19 1.69 -15.14
CA ILE A 336 -7.35 3.10 -15.49
C ILE A 336 -6.00 3.80 -15.44
N ASP A 337 -5.68 4.59 -16.46
CA ASP A 337 -4.48 5.42 -16.48
C ASP A 337 -4.75 6.75 -17.19
N ALA A 338 -4.93 7.81 -16.42
CA ALA A 338 -5.12 9.15 -16.95
C ALA A 338 -3.80 9.81 -17.40
N VAL A 339 -2.66 9.29 -16.93
CA VAL A 339 -1.35 9.83 -17.27
C VAL A 339 -1.04 9.48 -18.72
N PRO A 340 -0.60 10.44 -19.55
CA PRO A 340 -0.31 10.19 -20.96
C PRO A 340 0.66 9.03 -21.21
N ALA A 341 0.60 8.47 -22.42
CA ALA A 341 1.58 7.50 -22.88
C ALA A 341 3.00 8.11 -22.86
N CYS A 342 3.99 7.25 -22.69
CA CYS A 342 5.38 7.67 -22.67
C CYS A 342 5.86 8.01 -24.10
N PRO A 343 6.69 9.06 -24.25
CA PRO A 343 7.24 9.46 -25.54
C PRO A 343 8.09 8.39 -26.24
#